data_AF-R7UEA6-F1
#
_entry.id   AF-R7UEA6-F1
#
_cell.length_a   1.000
_cell.length_b   1.000
_cell.length_c   1.000
_cell.angle_alpha   90.00
_cell.angle_beta   90.00
_cell.angle_gamma   90.00
#
_symmetry.space_group_name_H-M   'P 1'
#
loop_
_entity.id
_entity.type
_entity.pdbx_description
1 polymer ?
#
loop_
_entity_poly.entity_id
_entity_poly.type
_entity_poly.pdbx_seq_one_letter_code
_entity_poly.pdbx_strand_id
1 'polypeptide(L)' 'LIRILQNFNIGGKDFRILKNLYWQQTAFVILENELGSAAKIRKGVRQGYVLSTDLFSLYSECILRELR' A
#
# COMPACT_ATOMS: atom_id res chain seq x y z
N LEU A 1 -3.01 -1.64 -5.63
CA LEU A 1 -3.32 -0.40 -4.89
C LEU A 1 -3.23 0.85 -5.75
N ILE A 2 -2.04 1.33 -6.18
CA ILE A 2 -1.96 2.60 -6.94
C ILE A 2 -2.79 2.58 -8.24
N ARG A 3 -2.80 1.47 -9.00
CA ARG A 3 -3.68 1.32 -10.17
C ARG A 3 -5.17 1.41 -9.84
N ILE A 4 -5.56 0.89 -8.67
CA ILE A 4 -6.93 1.00 -8.18
C ILE A 4 -7.23 2.46 -7.87
N LEU A 5 -6.34 3.14 -7.14
CA LEU A 5 -6.47 4.56 -6.81
C LEU A 5 -6.51 5.48 -8.05
N GLN A 6 -5.91 5.08 -9.18
CA GLN A 6 -6.03 5.82 -10.45
C GLN A 6 -7.46 5.81 -11.01
N ASN A 7 -8.24 4.78 -10.70
CA ASN A 7 -9.64 4.66 -11.12
C ASN A 7 -10.58 5.44 -10.19
N PHE A 8 -10.11 5.81 -9.00
CA PHE A 8 -10.84 6.72 -8.11
C PHE A 8 -10.56 8.16 -8.54
N ASN A 9 -11.58 9.01 -8.51
CA ASN A 9 -11.47 10.45 -8.84
C ASN A 9 -10.79 11.22 -7.70
N ILE A 10 -9.57 10.81 -7.33
CA ILE A 10 -8.74 11.42 -6.30
C ILE A 10 -8.01 12.61 -6.94
N GLY A 11 -8.02 13.76 -6.26
CA GLY A 11 -7.30 14.94 -6.72
C GLY A 11 -5.83 14.64 -7.01
N GLY A 12 -5.27 15.25 -8.07
CA GLY A 12 -3.90 14.94 -8.51
C GLY A 12 -2.81 15.18 -7.44
N LYS A 13 -3.05 16.08 -6.49
CA LYS A 13 -2.16 16.32 -5.33
C LYS A 13 -2.21 15.16 -4.35
N ASP A 14 -3.40 14.72 -3.97
CA ASP A 14 -3.60 13.62 -3.02
C ASP A 14 -3.08 12.30 -3.60
N PHE A 15 -3.33 12.06 -4.90
CA PHE A 15 -2.79 10.90 -5.61
C PHE A 15 -1.25 10.87 -5.57
N ARG A 16 -0.60 12.03 -5.73
CA ARG A 16 0.86 12.15 -5.66
C ARG A 16 1.38 11.80 -4.26
N ILE A 17 0.71 12.28 -3.21
CA ILE A 17 1.07 11.96 -1.82
C ILE A 17 0.93 10.46 -1.58
N LEU A 18 -0.21 9.86 -1.93
CA LEU A 18 -0.44 8.43 -1.79
C LEU A 18 0.59 7.60 -2.57
N LYS A 19 0.92 8.01 -3.80
CA LYS A 19 1.96 7.35 -4.60
C LYS A 19 3.32 7.40 -3.91
N ASN A 20 3.74 8.57 -3.42
CA ASN A 20 5.04 8.71 -2.76
C ASN A 20 5.13 7.91 -1.46
N LEU A 21 4.03 7.86 -0.69
CA LEU A 21 3.99 7.12 0.56
C LEU A 21 3.88 5.61 0.35
N TYR A 22 3.16 5.13 -0.68
CA TYR A 22 2.75 3.71 -0.79
C TYR A 22 3.25 2.95 -2.03
N TRP A 23 3.85 3.59 -3.05
CA TRP A 23 4.25 2.90 -4.30
C TRP A 23 5.61 2.17 -4.23
N GLN A 24 6.63 2.81 -3.62
CA GLN A 24 8.00 2.29 -3.57
C GLN A 24 8.45 2.05 -2.14
N GLN A 25 7.55 1.54 -1.31
CA GLN A 25 7.88 1.22 0.08
C GLN A 25 8.96 0.16 0.14
N THR A 26 9.92 0.39 1.03
CA THR A 26 10.96 -0.57 1.38
C THR A 26 10.87 -0.81 2.89
N ALA A 27 11.02 -2.05 3.32
CA ALA A 27 10.98 -2.43 4.72
C ALA A 27 12.22 -3.23 5.09
N PHE A 28 12.68 -3.07 6.32
CA PHE A 28 13.67 -3.94 6.93
C PHE A 28 12.93 -4.92 7.83
N VAL A 29 13.29 -6.20 7.73
CA VAL A 29 12.72 -7.26 8.58
C VAL A 29 13.77 -7.60 9.63
N ILE A 30 13.38 -7.60 10.90
CA ILE A 30 14.24 -8.05 12.00
C ILE A 30 13.90 -9.51 12.26
N LEU A 31 14.89 -10.38 12.21
CA LEU A 31 14.78 -11.80 12.53
C LEU A 31 15.91 -12.15 13.49
N GLU A 32 15.61 -12.80 14.61
CA GLU A 32 16.63 -13.22 15.60
C GLU A 32 17.60 -12.10 16.02
N ASN A 33 17.07 -10.88 16.25
CA ASN A 33 17.85 -9.66 16.55
C ASN A 33 18.77 -9.13 15.43
N GLU A 34 18.75 -9.74 14.24
CA GLU A 34 19.51 -9.25 13.09
C GLU A 34 18.63 -8.40 12.17
N LEU A 35 19.15 -7.25 11.78
CA LEU A 35 18.51 -6.40 10.77
C LEU A 35 18.74 -7.01 9.39
N GLY A 36 17.67 -7.52 8.78
CA GLY A 36 17.73 -8.06 7.42
C GLY A 36 17.96 -6.99 6.35
N SER A 37 18.10 -7.43 5.11
CA SER A 37 18.25 -6.52 3.97
C SER A 37 16.95 -5.75 3.65
N ALA A 38 17.09 -4.63 2.98
CA ALA A 38 15.97 -3.80 2.56
C ALA A 38 15.10 -4.53 1.52
N ALA A 39 13.89 -4.93 1.91
CA ALA A 39 12.94 -5.63 1.06
C ALA A 39 11.94 -4.65 0.44
N LYS A 40 11.77 -4.70 -0.89
CA LYS A 40 10.75 -3.91 -1.59
C LYS A 40 9.36 -4.51 -1.36
N ILE A 41 8.43 -3.69 -0.88
CA ILE A 41 7.03 -4.08 -0.73
C ILE A 41 6.35 -4.02 -2.10
N ARG A 42 6.06 -5.19 -2.69
CA ARG A 42 5.43 -5.30 -4.01
C ARG A 42 3.91 -5.48 -3.95
N LYS A 43 3.37 -5.95 -2.83
CA LYS A 43 1.95 -6.23 -2.60
C LYS A 43 1.55 -5.88 -1.17
N GLY A 44 0.28 -5.54 -0.98
CA GLY A 44 -0.28 -5.16 0.31
C GLY A 44 -0.03 -3.70 0.71
N VAL A 45 -0.26 -3.41 1.99
CA VAL A 45 -0.01 -2.12 2.63
C VAL A 45 0.80 -2.36 3.90
N ARG A 46 1.69 -1.43 4.28
CA ARG A 46 2.45 -1.52 5.52
C ARG A 46 1.53 -1.32 6.73
N GLN A 47 1.45 -2.29 7.62
CA GLN A 47 0.69 -2.15 8.87
C GLN A 47 1.29 -1.07 9.79
N GLY A 48 0.44 -0.39 10.55
CA GLY A 48 0.84 0.68 11.47
C GLY A 48 0.94 2.08 10.85
N TYR A 49 0.64 2.24 9.55
CA TYR A 49 0.50 3.55 8.91
C TYR A 49 -0.96 4.00 8.91
N VAL A 50 -1.21 5.29 9.14
CA VAL A 50 -2.55 5.82 9.40
C VAL A 50 -3.56 5.53 8.29
N LEU A 51 -3.14 5.60 7.01
CA LEU A 51 -4.02 5.34 5.87
C LEU A 51 -4.04 3.87 5.43
N SER A 52 -3.24 3.00 6.06
CA SER A 52 -3.16 1.61 5.62
C SER A 52 -4.47 0.86 5.83
N THR A 53 -5.22 1.17 6.87
CA THR A 53 -6.54 0.57 7.12
C THR A 53 -7.51 0.89 5.98
N ASP A 54 -7.63 2.16 5.59
CA ASP A 54 -8.54 2.59 4.54
C ASP A 54 -8.13 2.03 3.17
N LEU A 55 -6.82 2.10 2.87
CA LEU A 55 -6.25 1.57 1.63
C LEU A 55 -6.41 0.05 1.52
N PHE A 56 -6.33 -0.68 2.64
CA PHE A 56 -6.60 -2.12 2.69
C PHE A 56 -8.07 -2.43 2.45
N SER A 57 -8.98 -1.68 3.07
CA SER A 57 -10.42 -1.85 2.88
C SER A 57 -10.82 -1.62 1.42
N LEU A 58 -10.34 -0.54 0.81
CA LEU A 58 -10.55 -0.23 -0.60
C LEU A 58 -10.01 -1.33 -1.53
N TYR A 59 -8.78 -1.78 -1.27
CA TYR A 59 -8.15 -2.84 -2.03
C TYR A 59 -8.93 -4.15 -1.94
N SER A 60 -9.38 -4.51 -0.74
CA SER A 60 -10.17 -5.71 -0.47
C SER A 60 -11.52 -5.66 -1.18
N GLU A 61 -12.21 -4.53 -1.16
CA GLU A 61 -13.48 -4.35 -1.85
C GLU A 61 -13.34 -4.57 -3.35
N CYS A 62 -12.32 -4.01 -3.99
CA CYS A 62 -12.07 -4.21 -5.42
C CYS A 62 -11.87 -5.69 -5.76
N ILE A 63 -11.06 -6.42 -4.99
CA ILE A 63 -10.85 -7.86 -5.20
C ILE A 63 -12.16 -8.64 -5.02
N LEU A 64 -12.90 -8.35 -3.95
CA LEU A 64 -14.17 -9.04 -3.66
C LEU A 64 -15.22 -8.81 -4.76
N ARG A 65 -15.21 -7.64 -5.40
CA ARG A 65 -16.05 -7.37 -6.58
C ARG A 65 -15.64 -8.16 -7.81
N GLU A 66 -14.34 -8.41 -8.01
CA GLU A 66 -13.84 -9.24 -9.12
C GLU A 66 -14.13 -10.74 -8.92
N LEU A 67 -14.35 -11.17 -7.67
CA LEU A 67 -14.69 -12.56 -7.32
C LEU A 67 -16.20 -12.86 -7.36
N ARG A 68 -17.04 -11.85 -7.59
CA ARG A 68 -18.50 -12.00 -7.78
C ARG A 68 -18.83 -12.18 -9.25
#